data_AF-A0A950QLS0-F1
#
_entry.id   AF-A0A950QLS0-F1
#
_cell.length_a   1.000
_cell.length_b   1.000
_cell.length_c   1.000
_cell.angle_alpha   90.00
_cell.angle_beta   90.00
_cell.angle_gamma   90.00
#
_symmetry.space_group_name_H-M   'P 1'
#
loop_
_entity.id
_entity.type
_entity.pdbx_description
1 polymer ?
#
loop_
_entity_poly.entity_id
_entity_poly.type
_entity_poly.pdbx_seq_one_letter_code
_entity_poly.pdbx_strand_id
1 'polypeptide(L)'
;MLDLPGAYRRFARFIFFPALAVVVWGELKPSAHGPENGLDKVFHFTAYFGLAGIATVALGERRLAIKAAAGLALFGGILEIVQSFVGRDAEWGDQAANAAGVCAGVIAAWQTVRAVRSLAKKEKH
;
A
#
# COMPACT_ATOMS: atom_id res chain seq x y z
N MET A 1 -15.90 8.89 -6.23
CA MET A 1 -16.15 7.44 -6.12
C MET A 1 -15.56 6.74 -7.35
N LEU A 2 -14.83 5.65 -7.17
CA LEU A 2 -14.44 4.74 -8.24
C LEU A 2 -15.70 3.95 -8.66
N ASP A 3 -16.34 4.43 -9.70
CA ASP A 3 -17.31 3.67 -10.51
C ASP A 3 -16.67 2.46 -11.24
N LEU A 4 -16.33 1.42 -10.47
CA LEU A 4 -15.84 0.13 -10.95
C LEU A 4 -16.91 -0.94 -10.70
N PRO A 5 -17.03 -1.96 -11.56
CA PRO A 5 -17.92 -3.09 -11.29
C PRO A 5 -17.64 -3.72 -9.93
N GLY A 6 -18.69 -4.13 -9.22
CA GLY A 6 -18.59 -4.62 -7.85
C GLY A 6 -17.63 -5.80 -7.68
N ALA A 7 -17.44 -6.62 -8.72
CA ALA A 7 -16.49 -7.74 -8.75
C ALA A 7 -15.04 -7.29 -8.46
N TYR A 8 -14.56 -6.22 -9.09
CA TYR A 8 -13.21 -5.69 -8.86
C TYR A 8 -13.01 -5.24 -7.41
N ARG A 9 -14.03 -4.60 -6.84
CA ARG A 9 -13.99 -4.12 -5.44
C ARG A 9 -14.02 -5.28 -4.44
N ARG A 10 -14.73 -6.36 -4.75
CA ARG A 10 -14.75 -7.59 -3.93
C ARG A 10 -13.41 -8.33 -4.01
N PHE A 11 -12.88 -8.48 -5.22
CA PHE A 11 -11.57 -9.09 -5.44
C PHE A 11 -10.46 -8.31 -4.74
N ALA A 12 -10.44 -6.97 -4.86
CA ALA A 12 -9.48 -6.12 -4.16
C ALA A 12 -9.56 -6.30 -2.63
N ARG A 13 -10.76 -6.40 -2.05
CA ARG A 13 -10.93 -6.72 -0.62
C ARG A 13 -10.37 -8.08 -0.26
N PHE A 14 -10.61 -9.09 -1.10
CA PHE A 14 -10.12 -10.44 -0.86
C PHE A 14 -8.59 -10.51 -0.87
N ILE A 15 -7.91 -9.84 -1.81
CA ILE A 15 -6.44 -9.84 -1.90
C ILE A 15 -5.76 -8.91 -0.88
N PHE A 16 -6.47 -7.92 -0.35
CA PHE A 16 -5.89 -6.95 0.59
C PHE A 16 -5.36 -7.62 1.86
N PHE A 17 -6.14 -8.52 2.47
CA PHE A 17 -5.75 -9.15 3.73
C PHE A 17 -4.54 -10.10 3.59
N PRO A 18 -4.46 -10.97 2.56
CA PRO A 18 -3.24 -11.73 2.27
C PRO A 18 -2.03 -10.82 2.02
N ALA A 19 -2.19 -9.75 1.25
CA ALA A 19 -1.10 -8.81 1.00
C ALA A 19 -0.62 -8.14 2.29
N LEU A 20 -1.55 -7.72 3.15
CA LEU A 20 -1.24 -7.14 4.45
C LEU A 20 -0.49 -8.13 5.34
N ALA A 21 -0.92 -9.39 5.38
CA ALA A 21 -0.25 -10.44 6.15
C ALA A 21 1.19 -10.68 5.66
N VAL A 22 1.42 -10.66 4.34
CA VAL A 22 2.76 -10.79 3.76
C VAL A 22 3.66 -9.61 4.17
N VAL A 23 3.13 -8.38 4.13
CA VAL A 23 3.88 -7.18 4.55
C VAL A 23 4.23 -7.24 6.03
N VAL A 24 3.26 -7.54 6.90
CA VAL A 24 3.50 -7.67 8.35
C VAL A 24 4.55 -8.74 8.65
N TRP A 25 4.44 -9.91 8.01
CA TRP A 25 5.42 -10.97 8.18
C TRP A 25 6.81 -10.56 7.68
N GLY A 26 6.88 -9.88 6.53
CA GLY A 26 8.12 -9.39 5.94
C GLY A 26 8.84 -8.35 6.80
N GLU A 27 8.09 -7.42 7.41
CA GLU A 27 8.64 -6.37 8.27
C GLU A 27 9.02 -6.87 9.65
N LEU A 28 8.35 -7.89 10.20
CA LEU A 28 8.61 -8.37 11.56
C LEU A 28 9.54 -9.58 11.63
N LYS A 29 9.83 -10.25 10.50
CA LYS A 29 10.78 -11.37 10.53
C LYS A 29 12.17 -10.86 10.96
N PRO A 30 12.88 -11.56 11.87
CA PRO A 30 14.21 -11.14 12.31
C PRO A 30 15.15 -10.92 11.12
N SER A 31 15.87 -9.80 11.12
CA SER A 31 16.88 -9.51 10.10
C SER A 31 18.05 -10.47 10.27
N ALA A 32 18.38 -11.22 9.21
CA ALA A 32 19.51 -12.15 9.23
C ALA A 32 20.78 -11.57 8.56
N HIS A 33 20.77 -10.36 7.99
CA HIS A 33 21.78 -9.94 7.01
C HIS A 33 22.41 -8.57 7.31
N GLY A 34 23.68 -8.45 6.89
CA GLY A 34 24.57 -7.29 7.05
C GLY A 34 24.24 -6.10 6.13
N PRO A 35 25.22 -5.22 5.79
CA PRO A 35 25.01 -3.80 5.49
C PRO A 35 23.86 -3.53 4.53
N GLU A 36 22.90 -2.72 4.97
CA GLU A 36 21.71 -2.38 4.19
C GLU A 36 22.08 -1.47 3.01
N ASN A 37 21.76 -1.93 1.80
CA ASN A 37 22.13 -1.33 0.53
C ASN A 37 21.01 -0.48 -0.08
N GLY A 38 20.07 0.02 0.75
CA GLY A 38 18.96 0.89 0.34
C GLY A 38 17.80 0.18 -0.36
N LEU A 39 17.89 -1.14 -0.56
CA LEU A 39 16.83 -1.96 -1.16
C LEU A 39 15.66 -2.19 -0.20
N ASP A 40 15.92 -2.14 1.11
CA ASP A 40 14.96 -2.09 2.21
C ASP A 40 13.89 -1.01 1.95
N LYS A 41 14.30 0.24 1.74
CA LYS A 41 13.40 1.37 1.44
C LYS A 41 12.56 1.14 0.17
N VAL A 42 13.11 0.46 -0.84
CA VAL A 42 12.35 0.11 -2.06
C VAL A 42 11.26 -0.93 -1.74
N PHE A 43 11.56 -1.90 -0.89
CA PHE A 43 10.56 -2.88 -0.44
C PHE A 43 9.46 -2.22 0.40
N HIS A 44 9.82 -1.35 1.35
CA HIS A 44 8.89 -0.54 2.14
C HIS A 44 7.97 0.31 1.24
N PHE A 45 8.57 1.09 0.33
CA PHE A 45 7.80 1.87 -0.63
C PHE A 45 6.83 1.00 -1.46
N THR A 46 7.31 -0.11 -2.02
CA THR A 46 6.52 -0.96 -2.92
C THR A 46 5.39 -1.68 -2.17
N ALA A 47 5.66 -2.13 -0.94
CA ALA A 47 4.67 -2.77 -0.07
C ALA A 47 3.50 -1.82 0.21
N TYR A 48 3.79 -0.60 0.69
CA TYR A 48 2.74 0.36 1.04
C TYR A 48 2.08 0.99 -0.19
N PHE A 49 2.80 1.11 -1.31
CA PHE A 49 2.21 1.41 -2.62
C PHE A 49 1.14 0.39 -3.00
N GLY A 50 1.47 -0.90 -2.92
CA GLY A 50 0.55 -1.99 -3.21
C GLY A 50 -0.67 -1.99 -2.28
N LEU A 51 -0.44 -1.95 -0.97
CA LEU A 51 -1.51 -1.96 0.04
C LEU A 51 -2.46 -0.77 -0.12
N ALA A 52 -1.94 0.44 -0.29
CA ALA A 52 -2.76 1.63 -0.44
C ALA A 52 -3.52 1.66 -1.78
N GLY A 53 -2.90 1.17 -2.86
CA GLY A 53 -3.56 0.99 -4.15
C GLY A 53 -4.72 0.01 -4.08
N ILE A 54 -4.50 -1.18 -3.51
CA ILE A 54 -5.53 -2.21 -3.32
C ILE A 54 -6.66 -1.68 -2.42
N ALA A 55 -6.34 -1.06 -1.29
CA ALA A 55 -7.32 -0.46 -0.38
C ALA A 55 -8.17 0.61 -1.09
N THR A 56 -7.55 1.45 -1.91
CA THR A 56 -8.23 2.49 -2.68
C THR A 56 -9.25 1.87 -3.66
N VAL A 57 -8.87 0.82 -4.39
CA VAL A 57 -9.78 0.09 -5.30
C VAL A 57 -10.89 -0.61 -4.52
N ALA A 58 -10.54 -1.31 -3.44
CA ALA A 58 -11.48 -2.03 -2.57
C ALA A 58 -12.59 -1.12 -2.03
N LEU A 59 -12.21 0.03 -1.51
CA LEU A 59 -13.13 1.00 -0.91
C LEU A 59 -13.91 1.76 -1.98
N GLY A 60 -13.24 2.18 -3.05
CA GLY A 60 -13.86 2.90 -4.16
C GLY A 60 -14.46 4.27 -3.79
N GLU A 61 -14.25 4.76 -2.59
CA GLU A 61 -14.77 6.04 -2.10
C GLU A 61 -13.59 6.88 -1.60
N ARG A 62 -13.55 8.16 -1.96
CA ARG A 62 -12.34 8.98 -1.79
C ARG A 62 -12.06 9.25 -0.32
N ARG A 63 -13.09 9.54 0.48
CA ARG A 63 -12.92 9.80 1.91
C ARG A 63 -12.46 8.54 2.64
N LEU A 64 -13.07 7.38 2.36
CA LEU A 64 -12.63 6.10 2.89
C LEU A 64 -11.20 5.75 2.45
N ALA A 65 -10.82 5.97 1.20
CA ALA A 65 -9.46 5.73 0.72
C ALA A 65 -8.43 6.60 1.44
N ILE A 66 -8.73 7.90 1.68
CA ILE A 66 -7.86 8.79 2.45
C ILE A 66 -7.75 8.31 3.92
N LYS A 67 -8.86 7.89 4.54
CA LYS A 67 -8.82 7.31 5.89
C LYS A 67 -7.98 6.05 5.96
N ALA A 68 -8.10 5.16 4.97
CA ALA A 68 -7.29 3.95 4.88
C ALA A 68 -5.81 4.27 4.63
N ALA A 69 -5.50 5.28 3.81
CA ALA A 69 -4.13 5.75 3.60
C ALA A 69 -3.51 6.28 4.90
N ALA A 70 -4.22 7.12 5.65
CA ALA A 70 -3.78 7.59 6.96
C ALA A 70 -3.59 6.42 7.94
N GLY A 71 -4.51 5.45 7.93
CA GLY A 71 -4.41 4.23 8.74
C GLY A 71 -3.19 3.39 8.39
N LEU A 72 -2.88 3.20 7.10
CA LEU A 72 -1.70 2.48 6.64
C LEU A 72 -0.41 3.20 7.01
N ALA A 73 -0.34 4.53 6.84
CA ALA A 73 0.83 5.30 7.25
C ALA A 73 1.07 5.22 8.77
N LEU A 74 0.00 5.30 9.57
CA LEU A 74 0.09 5.09 11.02
C LEU A 74 0.52 3.65 11.36
N PHE A 75 -0.03 2.67 10.66
CA PHE A 75 0.29 1.26 10.86
C PHE A 75 1.77 0.97 10.59
N GLY A 76 2.34 1.52 9.52
CA GLY A 76 3.78 1.40 9.25
C GLY A 76 4.64 1.99 10.37
N GLY A 77 4.26 3.15 10.91
CA GLY A 77 4.98 3.74 12.03
C GLY A 77 4.88 2.90 13.31
N ILE A 78 3.77 2.19 13.50
CA ILE A 78 3.63 1.22 14.60
C ILE A 78 4.54 0.01 14.36
N LEU A 79 4.56 -0.54 13.15
CA LEU A 79 5.44 -1.67 12.82
C LEU A 79 6.91 -1.31 13.00
N GLU A 80 7.32 -0.11 12.60
CA GLU A 80 8.66 0.44 12.84
C GLU A 80 9.06 0.40 14.32
N ILE A 81 8.14 0.82 15.20
CA ILE A 81 8.37 0.74 16.65
C ILE A 81 8.45 -0.72 17.10
N VAL A 82 7.54 -1.58 16.61
CA VAL A 82 7.50 -3.01 16.96
C VAL A 82 8.76 -3.76 16.53
N GLN A 83 9.39 -3.37 15.42
CA GLN A 83 10.62 -3.96 14.90
C GLN A 83 11.75 -3.96 15.94
N SER A 84 11.87 -2.89 16.74
CA SER A 84 12.85 -2.79 17.83
C SER A 84 12.70 -3.88 18.92
N PHE A 85 11.53 -4.50 19.04
CA PHE A 85 11.25 -5.56 20.00
C PHE A 85 11.45 -6.97 19.45
N VAL A 86 11.67 -7.12 18.14
CA VAL A 86 11.79 -8.42 17.46
C VAL A 86 13.18 -8.65 16.84
N GLY A 87 14.17 -7.85 17.25
CA GLY A 87 15.56 -7.98 16.77
C GLY A 87 15.76 -7.37 15.39
N ARG A 88 15.05 -6.27 15.09
CA ARG A 88 15.27 -5.43 13.92
C ARG A 88 15.57 -4.00 14.34
N ASP A 89 16.35 -3.30 13.52
CA ASP A 89 16.60 -1.88 13.70
C ASP A 89 15.41 -1.08 13.21
N ALA A 90 14.94 -0.14 14.04
CA ALA A 90 13.92 0.82 13.64
C ALA A 90 14.60 2.01 12.94
N GLU A 91 14.27 2.26 11.69
CA GLU A 91 14.74 3.34 10.86
C GLU A 91 13.60 4.28 10.42
N TRP A 92 13.69 5.56 10.79
CA TRP A 92 12.74 6.57 10.32
C TRP A 92 12.69 6.71 8.78
N GLY A 93 13.75 6.28 8.09
CA GLY A 93 13.82 6.20 6.63
C GLY A 93 12.79 5.22 6.04
N ASP A 94 12.54 4.10 6.71
CA ASP A 94 11.55 3.10 6.28
C ASP A 94 10.14 3.64 6.43
N GLN A 95 9.86 4.32 7.53
CA GLN A 95 8.58 5.00 7.69
C GLN A 95 8.35 6.12 6.65
N ALA A 96 9.39 6.84 6.24
CA ALA A 96 9.30 7.80 5.15
C ALA A 96 8.98 7.11 3.80
N ALA A 97 9.62 5.97 3.53
CA ALA A 97 9.36 5.15 2.35
C ALA A 97 7.92 4.60 2.35
N ASN A 98 7.44 4.11 3.50
CA ASN A 98 6.06 3.65 3.69
C ASN A 98 5.07 4.76 3.36
N ALA A 99 5.23 5.95 3.94
CA ALA A 99 4.35 7.10 3.70
C ALA A 99 4.35 7.57 2.23
N ALA A 100 5.53 7.58 1.58
CA ALA A 100 5.66 7.88 0.16
C ALA A 100 4.94 6.82 -0.70
N GLY A 101 5.11 5.55 -0.37
CA GLY A 101 4.42 4.42 -1.00
C GLY A 101 2.91 4.55 -0.89
N VAL A 102 2.39 4.81 0.31
CA VAL A 102 0.95 5.05 0.54
C VAL A 102 0.42 6.14 -0.38
N CYS A 103 1.07 7.31 -0.40
CA CYS A 103 0.64 8.44 -1.23
C CYS A 103 0.62 8.06 -2.72
N ALA A 104 1.71 7.45 -3.20
CA ALA A 104 1.84 7.03 -4.59
C ALA A 104 0.80 5.97 -4.97
N GLY A 105 0.52 5.00 -4.10
CA GLY A 105 -0.44 3.93 -4.34
C GLY A 105 -1.88 4.45 -4.47
N VAL A 106 -2.29 5.38 -3.60
CA VAL A 106 -3.58 6.06 -3.72
C VAL A 106 -3.67 6.79 -5.06
N ILE A 107 -2.67 7.62 -5.39
CA ILE A 107 -2.67 8.42 -6.62
C ILE A 107 -2.75 7.50 -7.85
N ALA A 108 -1.89 6.48 -7.91
CA ALA A 108 -1.83 5.53 -9.02
C ALA A 108 -3.18 4.82 -9.22
N ALA A 109 -3.82 4.33 -8.16
CA ALA A 109 -5.13 3.68 -8.26
C ALA A 109 -6.19 4.60 -8.87
N TRP A 110 -6.26 5.87 -8.48
CA TRP A 110 -7.19 6.83 -9.07
C TRP A 110 -6.86 7.13 -10.54
N GLN A 111 -5.59 7.32 -10.89
CA GLN A 111 -5.19 7.63 -12.27
C GLN A 111 -5.42 6.45 -13.21
N THR A 112 -5.10 5.23 -12.80
CA THR A 112 -5.32 4.02 -13.60
C THR A 112 -6.80 3.83 -13.90
N VAL A 113 -7.69 3.98 -12.90
CA VAL A 113 -9.13 3.85 -13.13
C VAL A 113 -9.66 4.96 -14.05
N ARG A 114 -9.15 6.18 -13.93
CA ARG A 114 -9.51 7.28 -14.85
C ARG A 114 -9.05 7.00 -16.28
N ALA A 115 -7.83 6.49 -16.47
CA ALA A 115 -7.28 6.16 -17.77
C ALA A 115 -8.04 5.01 -18.45
N VAL A 116 -8.33 3.92 -17.73
CA VAL A 116 -9.10 2.79 -18.29
C VAL A 116 -10.48 3.25 -18.76
N ARG A 117 -11.14 4.16 -18.03
CA ARG A 117 -12.42 4.72 -18.46
C ARG A 117 -12.33 5.61 -19.69
N SER A 118 -11.28 6.43 -19.80
CA SER A 118 -11.13 7.33 -20.95
C SER A 118 -10.92 6.53 -22.24
N LEU A 119 -10.21 5.41 -22.17
CA LEU A 119 -10.05 4.46 -23.27
C LEU A 119 -11.38 3.78 -23.64
N ALA A 120 -12.10 3.23 -22.66
CA ALA A 120 -13.39 2.57 -22.91
C ALA A 120 -14.48 3.52 -23.46
N LYS A 121 -14.40 4.83 -23.19
CA LYS A 121 -15.31 5.82 -23.78
C LYS A 121 -14.97 6.13 -25.24
N LYS A 122 -13.68 6.17 -25.59
CA LYS A 122 -13.21 6.42 -26.97
C LYS A 122 -13.62 5.32 -27.94
N GLU A 123 -13.62 4.06 -27.51
CA GLU A 123 -14.01 2.92 -28.37
C GLU A 123 -15.52 2.88 -28.71
N LYS A 124 -16.35 3.63 -27.98
CA LYS A 124 -17.81 3.67 -28.19
C LYS A 124 -18.28 4.79 -29.12
N HIS A 125 -17.39 5.67 -29.57
CA HIS A 125 -17.67 6.78 -30.49
C HIS A 125 -16.88 6.55 -31.78
#